data_AF-A0A7S1ZRI1-F1
#
_entry.id   AF-A0A7S1ZRI1-F1
#
_cell.length_a   1.000
_cell.length_b   1.000
_cell.length_c   1.000
_cell.angle_alpha   90.00
_cell.angle_beta   90.00
_cell.angle_gamma   90.00
#
_symmetry.space_group_name_H-M   'P 1'
#
loop_
_entity.id
_entity.type
_entity.pdbx_description
1 polymer ?
#
loop_
_entity_poly.entity_id
_entity_poly.type
_entity_poly.pdbx_seq_one_letter_code
_entity_poly.pdbx_strand_id
1 'polypeptide(L)'
;GGAAGGGGDGNLAHALLLAASFVLLDACNSINESFQRSLFTDVADLASEEGPSAAEASRILGHSYLGGAAGLGSAAGYLLAGIDLQSAFGRISAVTVLFLGGAAIFVLAQAIMLFWSARMVRSSEGAGAEREEESLQLSNNGAVFEANQILECACADETDLHTVPGGNSGPGKALGSCNGQGVFPQDLSTPRSSANSSLPSQCSWIKDLWRSPQAFKLLCLQQLLSWMCLWPVWLFATAYFGASVYDGDPNAPAGSKGQHNYDGGIRAGSLALASLGLSSATVAATILPWLSHRVGMRETYVMMQGVGSVAILTLYIVQEPMWSHVLIATAGLSWAANNSVPYAVIPTVCIESCDNGNSESNDGIALYTNVMYIIQTLPQLLGALLLGPAVEAFGGDYAVAMAIAGGCGLAGAVLGIAWIPRGNSSSSA
;
A
#
# COMPACT_ATOMS: atom_id res chain seq x y z
N GLY A 1 -2.11 -15.17 -46.31
CA GLY A 1 -2.25 -14.46 -47.59
C GLY A 1 -3.33 -13.41 -47.47
N GLY A 2 -3.02 -12.18 -47.89
CA GLY A 2 -3.98 -11.08 -48.06
C GLY A 2 -4.15 -10.14 -46.86
N ALA A 3 -3.31 -9.09 -46.77
CA ALA A 3 -3.66 -7.73 -46.34
C ALA A 3 -2.37 -6.90 -46.12
N ALA A 4 -1.69 -6.53 -47.20
CA ALA A 4 -0.81 -5.37 -47.22
C ALA A 4 -1.56 -4.29 -48.02
N GLY A 5 -1.99 -3.23 -47.33
CA GLY A 5 -2.61 -2.07 -47.98
C GLY A 5 -3.69 -1.39 -47.13
N GLY A 6 -3.28 -0.45 -46.27
CA GLY A 6 -4.16 0.51 -45.60
C GLY A 6 -4.36 0.25 -44.10
N GLY A 7 -3.52 0.84 -43.24
CA GLY A 7 -3.70 0.66 -41.79
C GLY A 7 -2.69 1.35 -40.87
N GLY A 8 -2.11 2.49 -41.27
CA GLY A 8 -1.14 3.21 -40.42
C GLY A 8 -1.81 3.97 -39.26
N ASP A 9 -2.80 4.81 -39.56
CA ASP A 9 -3.34 5.75 -38.57
C ASP A 9 -4.42 5.13 -37.68
N GLY A 10 -5.19 4.18 -38.21
CA GLY A 10 -6.18 3.43 -37.44
C GLY A 10 -5.55 2.56 -36.36
N ASN A 11 -4.44 1.87 -36.68
CA ASN A 11 -3.73 1.04 -35.70
C ASN A 11 -3.01 1.89 -34.64
N LEU A 12 -2.45 3.04 -35.02
CA LEU A 12 -1.82 3.93 -34.06
C LEU A 12 -2.83 4.54 -33.10
N ALA A 13 -3.97 5.03 -33.59
CA ALA A 13 -5.02 5.57 -32.73
C ALA A 13 -5.60 4.51 -31.77
N HIS A 14 -5.82 3.28 -32.25
CA HIS A 14 -6.27 2.17 -31.40
C HIS A 14 -5.20 1.77 -30.38
N ALA A 15 -3.93 1.69 -30.77
CA ALA A 15 -2.83 1.38 -29.86
C ALA A 15 -2.66 2.46 -28.78
N LEU A 16 -2.76 3.74 -29.15
CA LEU A 16 -2.69 4.86 -28.21
C LEU A 16 -3.88 4.86 -27.24
N LEU A 17 -5.09 4.60 -27.73
CA LEU A 17 -6.28 4.45 -26.88
C LEU A 17 -6.15 3.28 -25.91
N LEU A 18 -5.61 2.15 -26.36
CA LEU A 18 -5.43 0.95 -25.53
C LEU A 18 -4.34 1.16 -24.47
N ALA A 19 -3.23 1.80 -24.84
CA ALA A 19 -2.19 2.22 -23.91
C ALA A 19 -2.72 3.23 -22.88
N ALA A 20 -3.45 4.26 -23.31
CA ALA A 20 -4.05 5.25 -22.42
C ALA A 20 -5.07 4.60 -21.47
N SER A 21 -5.88 3.66 -21.96
CA SER A 21 -6.86 2.92 -21.15
C SER A 21 -6.17 2.04 -20.10
N PHE A 22 -5.09 1.36 -20.46
CA PHE A 22 -4.31 0.54 -19.53
C PHE A 22 -3.66 1.40 -18.43
N VAL A 23 -3.05 2.53 -18.81
CA VAL A 23 -2.46 3.48 -17.85
C VAL A 23 -3.52 4.06 -16.92
N LEU A 24 -4.70 4.42 -17.44
CA LEU A 24 -5.81 4.92 -16.62
C LEU A 24 -6.34 3.84 -15.66
N LEU A 25 -6.50 2.60 -16.13
CA LEU A 25 -6.97 1.50 -15.29
C LEU A 25 -5.98 1.21 -14.14
N ASP A 26 -4.69 1.21 -14.46
CA ASP A 26 -3.63 0.99 -13.49
C ASP A 26 -3.47 2.16 -12.50
N ALA A 27 -3.63 3.40 -12.97
CA ALA A 27 -3.70 4.57 -12.10
C ALA A 27 -4.90 4.50 -11.14
N CYS A 28 -6.08 4.11 -11.64
CA CYS A 28 -7.27 3.88 -10.81
C CYS A 28 -7.03 2.78 -9.77
N ASN A 29 -6.38 1.69 -10.16
CA ASN A 29 -6.03 0.60 -9.24
C ASN A 29 -5.05 1.08 -8.15
N SER A 30 -4.02 1.83 -8.54
CA SER A 30 -3.01 2.39 -7.63
C SER A 30 -3.61 3.37 -6.61
N ILE A 31 -4.56 4.22 -7.04
CA ILE A 31 -5.28 5.14 -6.15
C ILE A 31 -6.12 4.35 -5.13
N ASN A 32 -6.78 3.29 -5.58
CA ASN A 32 -7.61 2.47 -4.69
C ASN A 32 -6.75 1.72 -3.66
N GLU A 33 -5.59 1.21 -4.09
CA GLU A 33 -4.63 0.54 -3.22
C GLU A 33 -4.00 1.51 -2.20
N SER A 34 -3.71 2.75 -2.58
CA SER A 34 -3.18 3.76 -1.66
C SER A 34 -4.16 4.11 -0.54
N PHE A 35 -5.44 4.25 -0.88
CA PHE A 35 -6.51 4.48 0.11
C PHE A 35 -6.63 3.32 1.11
N GLN A 36 -6.66 2.08 0.62
CA GLN A 36 -6.74 0.90 1.50
C GLN A 36 -5.55 0.82 2.44
N ARG A 37 -4.34 1.04 1.94
CA ARG A 37 -3.12 1.00 2.75
C ARG A 37 -3.10 2.05 3.85
N SER A 38 -3.60 3.25 3.56
CA SER A 38 -3.77 4.29 4.58
C SER A 38 -4.72 3.81 5.67
N LEU A 39 -5.90 3.31 5.28
CA LEU A 39 -6.90 2.81 6.22
C LEU A 39 -6.37 1.68 7.10
N PHE A 40 -5.65 0.70 6.53
CA PHE A 40 -5.06 -0.39 7.29
C PHE A 40 -3.97 0.08 8.26
N THR A 41 -3.23 1.13 7.88
CA THR A 41 -2.22 1.74 8.76
C THR A 41 -2.91 2.44 9.93
N ASP A 42 -3.99 3.17 9.69
CA ASP A 42 -4.77 3.83 10.75
C ASP A 42 -5.39 2.79 11.72
N VAL A 43 -5.96 1.71 11.20
CA VAL A 43 -6.52 0.62 12.02
C VAL A 43 -5.42 -0.09 12.82
N ALA A 44 -4.26 -0.33 12.22
CA ALA A 44 -3.14 -0.96 12.91
C ALA A 44 -2.62 -0.09 14.06
N ASP A 45 -2.62 1.23 13.88
CA ASP A 45 -2.20 2.20 14.90
C ASP A 45 -3.21 2.25 16.06
N LEU A 46 -4.52 2.23 15.76
CA LEU A 46 -5.57 2.16 16.78
C LEU A 46 -5.57 0.86 17.58
N ALA A 47 -5.20 -0.26 16.95
CA ALA A 47 -5.11 -1.56 17.64
C ALA A 47 -3.86 -1.70 18.52
N SER A 48 -2.91 -0.76 18.44
CA SER A 48 -1.61 -0.85 19.11
C SER A 48 -1.57 -0.12 20.46
N GLU A 49 -2.38 -0.57 21.43
CA GLU A 49 -2.33 -0.03 22.81
C GLU A 49 -1.10 -0.50 23.62
N GLU A 50 -0.27 -1.42 23.08
CA GLU A 50 0.81 -2.11 23.83
C GLU A 50 2.25 -1.65 23.49
N GLY A 51 2.43 -0.52 22.78
CA GLY A 51 3.74 0.11 22.56
C GLY A 51 4.33 -0.01 21.14
N PRO A 52 5.49 0.62 20.86
CA PRO A 52 5.97 0.89 19.50
C PRO A 52 6.29 -0.37 18.67
N SER A 53 6.72 -1.46 19.31
CA SER A 53 7.01 -2.72 18.61
C SER A 53 5.74 -3.48 18.19
N ALA A 54 4.65 -3.35 18.94
CA ALA A 54 3.37 -3.99 18.63
C ALA A 54 2.66 -3.27 17.46
N ALA A 55 2.78 -1.94 17.39
CA ALA A 55 2.31 -1.13 16.27
C ALA A 55 2.99 -1.54 14.96
N GLU A 56 4.31 -1.72 14.99
CA GLU A 56 5.10 -2.15 13.83
C GLU A 56 4.68 -3.53 13.32
N ALA A 57 4.49 -4.50 14.24
CA ALA A 57 4.02 -5.85 13.91
C ALA A 57 2.60 -5.85 13.30
N SER A 58 1.69 -5.04 13.86
CA SER A 58 0.32 -4.89 13.36
C SER A 58 0.28 -4.30 11.95
N ARG A 59 1.09 -3.27 11.68
CA ARG A 59 1.24 -2.67 10.35
C ARG A 59 1.76 -3.68 9.33
N ILE A 60 2.78 -4.46 9.67
CA ILE A 60 3.30 -5.52 8.78
C ILE A 60 2.19 -6.51 8.44
N LEU A 61 1.43 -6.99 9.42
CA LEU A 61 0.36 -7.96 9.19
C LEU A 61 -0.72 -7.39 8.25
N GLY A 62 -1.14 -6.14 8.45
CA GLY A 62 -2.10 -5.47 7.57
C GLY A 62 -1.61 -5.35 6.13
N HIS A 63 -0.38 -4.86 5.92
CA HIS A 63 0.21 -4.74 4.58
C HIS A 63 0.56 -6.09 3.95
N SER A 64 0.81 -7.12 4.76
CA SER A 64 1.01 -8.50 4.30
C SER A 64 -0.28 -9.10 3.77
N TYR A 65 -1.41 -8.83 4.43
CA TYR A 65 -2.71 -9.28 3.96
C TYR A 65 -3.06 -8.68 2.58
N LEU A 66 -2.86 -7.36 2.42
CA LEU A 66 -3.06 -6.69 1.13
C LEU A 66 -2.15 -7.25 0.04
N GLY A 67 -0.86 -7.42 0.33
CA GLY A 67 0.09 -8.05 -0.59
C GLY A 67 -0.30 -9.48 -0.95
N GLY A 68 -0.83 -10.23 0.02
CA GLY A 68 -1.30 -11.59 -0.19
C GLY A 68 -2.54 -11.69 -1.08
N ALA A 69 -3.50 -10.78 -0.89
CA ALA A 69 -4.67 -10.67 -1.75
C ALA A 69 -4.30 -10.31 -3.20
N ALA A 70 -3.35 -9.39 -3.39
CA ALA A 70 -2.80 -9.08 -4.71
C ALA A 70 -2.15 -10.31 -5.34
N GLY A 71 -1.40 -11.10 -4.55
CA GLY A 71 -0.80 -12.37 -4.96
C GLY A 71 -1.80 -13.39 -5.49
N LEU A 72 -2.88 -13.63 -4.74
CA LEU A 72 -3.94 -14.54 -5.14
C LEU A 72 -4.68 -14.07 -6.40
N GLY A 73 -4.96 -12.77 -6.50
CA GLY A 73 -5.59 -12.18 -7.69
C GLY A 73 -4.73 -12.37 -8.94
N SER A 74 -3.43 -12.12 -8.83
CA SER A 74 -2.46 -12.36 -9.91
C SER A 74 -2.42 -13.85 -10.31
N ALA A 75 -2.35 -14.75 -9.32
CA ALA A 75 -2.33 -16.20 -9.57
C ALA A 75 -3.57 -16.67 -10.34
N ALA A 76 -4.76 -16.25 -9.90
CA ALA A 76 -6.01 -16.57 -10.58
C ALA A 76 -6.05 -16.02 -12.02
N GLY A 77 -5.60 -14.78 -12.22
CA GLY A 77 -5.54 -14.14 -13.54
C GLY A 77 -4.65 -14.91 -14.52
N TYR A 78 -3.44 -15.28 -14.11
CA TYR A 78 -2.50 -16.02 -14.96
C TYR A 78 -2.89 -17.48 -15.17
N LEU A 79 -3.57 -18.12 -14.21
CA LEU A 79 -4.15 -19.45 -14.44
C LEU A 79 -5.25 -19.41 -15.51
N LEU A 80 -6.13 -18.41 -15.44
CA LEU A 80 -7.18 -18.21 -16.45
C LEU A 80 -6.60 -17.91 -17.83
N ALA A 81 -5.53 -17.11 -17.90
CA ALA A 81 -4.84 -16.78 -19.15
C ALA A 81 -4.14 -18.00 -19.80
N GLY A 82 -3.76 -19.02 -19.01
CA GLY A 82 -3.13 -20.24 -19.52
C GLY A 82 -4.10 -21.25 -20.17
N ILE A 83 -5.41 -21.10 -19.94
CA ILE A 83 -6.44 -22.00 -20.45
C ILE A 83 -6.76 -21.67 -21.91
N ASP A 84 -6.93 -22.70 -22.74
CA ASP A 84 -7.39 -22.54 -24.13
C ASP A 84 -8.88 -22.17 -24.20
N LEU A 85 -9.20 -20.91 -23.93
CA LEU A 85 -10.58 -20.41 -23.95
C LEU A 85 -11.21 -20.40 -25.35
N GLN A 86 -10.39 -20.44 -26.40
CA GLN A 86 -10.87 -20.44 -27.78
C GLN A 86 -11.55 -21.77 -28.12
N SER A 87 -11.00 -22.88 -27.62
CA SER A 87 -11.63 -24.21 -27.70
C SER A 87 -12.94 -24.30 -26.91
N ALA A 88 -13.05 -23.58 -25.79
CA ALA A 88 -14.20 -23.62 -24.90
C ALA A 88 -15.38 -22.74 -25.37
N PHE A 89 -15.10 -21.54 -25.89
CA PHE A 89 -16.14 -20.55 -26.18
C PHE A 89 -16.47 -20.36 -27.65
N GLY A 90 -15.64 -20.83 -28.60
CA GLY A 90 -15.91 -21.06 -30.04
C GLY A 90 -16.44 -19.91 -30.92
N ARG A 91 -17.12 -18.92 -30.35
CA ARG A 91 -17.86 -17.82 -30.98
C ARG A 91 -17.36 -16.44 -30.53
N ILE A 92 -16.66 -16.36 -29.41
CA ILE A 92 -16.12 -15.11 -28.84
C ILE A 92 -14.59 -15.22 -28.80
N SER A 93 -13.88 -14.15 -29.15
CA SER A 93 -12.41 -14.16 -29.06
C SER A 93 -11.97 -14.38 -27.62
N ALA A 94 -10.95 -15.22 -27.40
CA ALA A 94 -10.43 -15.51 -26.06
C ALA A 94 -10.00 -14.24 -25.32
N VAL A 95 -9.43 -13.27 -26.04
CA VAL A 95 -9.04 -11.95 -25.52
C VAL A 95 -10.24 -11.19 -24.99
N THR A 96 -11.37 -11.21 -25.72
CA THR A 96 -12.60 -10.53 -25.31
C THR A 96 -13.21 -11.18 -24.07
N VAL A 97 -13.17 -12.50 -23.96
CA VAL A 97 -13.67 -13.23 -22.77
C VAL A 97 -12.81 -12.92 -21.55
N LEU A 98 -11.48 -12.94 -21.68
CA LEU A 98 -10.56 -12.57 -20.61
C LEU A 98 -10.74 -11.12 -20.16
N PHE A 99 -10.87 -10.20 -21.12
CA PHE A 99 -11.01 -8.78 -20.82
C PHE A 99 -12.37 -8.44 -20.18
N LEU A 100 -13.48 -8.92 -20.75
CA LEU A 100 -14.82 -8.67 -20.19
C LEU A 100 -15.03 -9.40 -18.86
N GLY A 101 -14.54 -10.64 -18.75
CA GLY A 101 -14.57 -11.41 -17.50
C GLY A 101 -13.75 -10.75 -16.41
N GLY A 102 -12.52 -10.33 -16.73
CA GLY A 102 -11.65 -9.57 -15.82
C GLY A 102 -12.28 -8.24 -15.40
N ALA A 103 -12.85 -7.48 -16.33
CA ALA A 103 -13.54 -6.24 -16.03
C ALA A 103 -14.77 -6.46 -15.13
N ALA A 104 -15.56 -7.51 -15.36
CA ALA A 104 -16.71 -7.85 -14.52
C ALA A 104 -16.29 -8.24 -13.09
N ILE A 105 -15.24 -9.07 -12.95
CA ILE A 105 -14.66 -9.44 -11.66
C ILE A 105 -14.12 -8.19 -10.94
N PHE A 106 -13.42 -7.32 -11.66
CA PHE A 106 -12.90 -6.07 -11.11
C PHE A 106 -14.03 -5.17 -10.61
N VAL A 107 -15.06 -4.91 -11.42
CA VAL A 107 -16.22 -4.09 -11.02
C VAL A 107 -16.93 -4.70 -9.82
N LEU A 108 -17.11 -6.02 -9.77
CA LEU A 108 -17.71 -6.71 -8.64
C LEU A 108 -16.86 -6.56 -7.37
N ALA A 109 -15.55 -6.76 -7.47
CA ALA A 109 -14.63 -6.59 -6.34
C ALA A 109 -14.66 -5.16 -5.80
N GLN A 110 -14.67 -4.16 -6.68
CA GLN A 110 -14.78 -2.75 -6.29
C GLN A 110 -16.13 -2.43 -5.67
N ALA A 111 -17.23 -2.98 -6.20
CA ALA A 111 -18.56 -2.80 -5.61
C ALA A 111 -18.66 -3.39 -4.20
N ILE A 112 -18.09 -4.59 -3.98
CA ILE A 112 -18.00 -5.21 -2.65
C ILE A 112 -17.17 -4.34 -1.70
N MET A 113 -16.02 -3.85 -2.15
CA MET A 113 -15.17 -2.99 -1.34
C MET A 113 -15.85 -1.69 -0.96
N LEU A 114 -16.50 -1.01 -1.91
CA LEU A 114 -17.27 0.21 -1.66
C LEU A 114 -18.45 -0.05 -0.70
N PHE A 115 -19.11 -1.19 -0.83
CA PHE A 115 -20.18 -1.58 0.08
C PHE A 115 -19.65 -1.78 1.52
N TRP A 116 -18.52 -2.46 1.66
CA TRP A 116 -17.89 -2.70 2.96
C TRP A 116 -17.33 -1.43 3.59
N SER A 117 -16.67 -0.56 2.81
CA SER A 117 -16.16 0.72 3.32
C SER A 117 -17.30 1.64 3.76
N ALA A 118 -18.39 1.73 2.97
CA ALA A 118 -19.60 2.46 3.35
C ALA A 118 -20.30 1.88 4.58
N ARG A 119 -20.13 0.58 4.85
CA ARG A 119 -20.63 -0.06 6.07
C ARG A 119 -19.74 0.25 7.27
N MET A 120 -18.41 0.23 7.11
CA MET A 120 -17.47 0.59 8.17
C MET A 120 -17.64 2.05 8.61
N VAL A 121 -17.75 2.99 7.67
CA VAL A 121 -17.98 4.41 7.99
C VAL A 121 -19.26 4.59 8.80
N ARG A 122 -20.37 3.99 8.36
CA ARG A 122 -21.64 4.03 9.11
C ARG A 122 -21.55 3.40 10.50
N SER A 123 -20.78 2.32 10.65
CA SER A 123 -20.55 1.68 11.95
C SER A 123 -19.74 2.58 12.89
N SER A 124 -18.76 3.30 12.35
CA SER A 124 -17.95 4.26 13.12
C SER A 124 -18.76 5.50 13.53
N GLU A 125 -19.61 6.01 12.64
CA GLU A 125 -20.52 7.12 12.95
C GLU A 125 -21.53 6.72 14.03
N GLY A 126 -22.07 5.49 13.96
CA GLY A 126 -22.96 4.95 14.99
C GLY A 126 -22.28 4.79 16.36
N ALA A 127 -21.07 4.23 16.40
CA ALA A 127 -20.31 4.08 17.64
C ALA A 127 -19.85 5.43 18.23
N GLY A 128 -19.54 6.42 17.39
CA GLY A 128 -19.24 7.78 17.82
C GLY A 128 -20.44 8.48 18.46
N ALA A 129 -21.62 8.33 17.87
CA ALA A 129 -22.86 8.88 18.40
C ALA A 129 -23.26 8.24 19.74
N GLU A 130 -23.10 6.92 19.90
CA GLU A 130 -23.34 6.23 21.17
C GLU A 130 -22.37 6.69 22.28
N ARG A 131 -21.09 6.94 21.95
CA ARG A 131 -20.08 7.42 22.91
C ARG A 131 -20.33 8.87 23.34
N GLU A 132 -20.80 9.71 22.43
CA GLU A 132 -21.20 11.09 22.72
C GLU A 132 -22.45 11.12 23.60
N GLU A 133 -23.44 10.26 23.32
CA GLU A 133 -24.66 10.12 24.13
C GLU A 133 -24.35 9.56 25.53
N GLU A 134 -23.47 8.58 25.66
CA GLU A 134 -23.03 8.03 26.95
C GLU A 134 -22.25 9.06 27.78
N SER A 135 -21.41 9.88 27.15
CA SER A 135 -20.69 10.98 27.82
C SER A 135 -21.62 12.10 28.31
N LEU A 136 -22.67 12.41 27.54
CA LEU A 136 -23.71 13.37 27.92
C LEU A 136 -24.57 12.83 29.07
N GLN A 137 -24.91 11.54 29.07
CA GLN A 137 -25.62 10.91 30.17
C GLN A 137 -24.79 10.85 31.45
N LEU A 138 -23.48 10.56 31.35
CA LEU A 138 -22.58 10.55 32.51
C LEU A 138 -22.42 11.96 33.11
N SER A 139 -22.31 12.99 32.26
CA SER A 139 -22.27 14.40 32.69
C SER A 139 -23.58 14.85 33.34
N ASN A 140 -24.73 14.43 32.81
CA ASN A 140 -26.03 14.79 33.36
C ASN A 140 -26.29 14.10 34.71
N ASN A 141 -25.87 12.84 34.86
CA ASN A 141 -25.94 12.11 36.12
C ASN A 141 -24.98 12.68 37.19
N GLY A 142 -23.80 13.17 36.78
CA GLY A 142 -22.87 13.88 37.67
C GLY A 142 -23.44 15.20 38.19
N ALA A 143 -24.07 16.00 37.32
CA ALA A 143 -24.71 17.27 37.71
C ALA A 143 -25.93 17.07 38.64
N VAL A 144 -26.68 15.98 38.47
CA VAL A 144 -27.80 15.62 39.36
C VAL A 144 -27.30 15.17 40.75
N PHE A 145 -26.15 14.50 40.82
CA PHE A 145 -25.52 14.10 42.08
C PHE A 145 -25.02 15.32 42.88
N GLU A 146 -24.41 16.29 42.20
CA GLU A 146 -23.95 17.55 42.82
C GLU A 146 -25.12 18.43 43.30
N ALA A 147 -26.22 18.49 42.53
CA ALA A 147 -27.42 19.23 42.91
C ALA A 147 -28.14 18.65 44.13
N ASN A 148 -28.21 17.32 44.26
CA ASN A 148 -28.80 16.66 45.44
C ASN A 148 -27.92 16.84 46.70
N GLN A 149 -26.60 16.86 46.54
CA GLN A 149 -25.67 17.10 47.65
C GLN A 149 -25.74 18.55 48.18
N ILE A 150 -26.02 19.52 47.30
CA ILE A 150 -26.25 20.92 47.67
C ILE A 150 -27.63 21.09 48.36
N LEU A 151 -28.65 20.34 47.94
CA LEU A 151 -29.99 20.41 48.54
C LEU A 151 -30.05 19.78 49.95
N GLU A 152 -29.31 18.70 50.20
CA GLU A 152 -29.18 18.11 51.55
C GLU A 152 -28.43 19.04 52.53
N CYS A 153 -27.48 19.84 52.05
CA CYS A 153 -26.78 20.82 52.90
C CYS A 153 -27.63 22.07 53.23
N ALA A 154 -28.57 22.45 52.36
CA ALA A 154 -29.42 23.63 52.56
C ALA A 154 -30.59 23.39 53.55
N CYS A 155 -30.96 22.14 53.81
CA CYS A 155 -32.04 21.80 54.74
C CYS A 155 -31.59 21.60 56.21
N ALA A 156 -30.31 21.85 56.53
CA ALA A 156 -29.75 21.58 57.86
C ALA A 156 -29.59 22.81 58.77
N ASP A 157 -29.92 24.03 58.33
CA ASP A 157 -29.59 25.26 59.10
C ASP A 157 -30.76 26.27 59.16
N GLU A 158 -31.84 25.87 59.83
CA GLU A 158 -32.79 26.82 60.44
C GLU A 158 -32.88 26.48 61.93
N THR A 159 -32.03 27.07 62.77
CA THR A 159 -32.40 27.44 64.15
C THR A 159 -31.43 28.48 64.73
N ASP A 160 -32.05 29.50 65.32
CA ASP A 160 -31.55 30.42 66.35
C ASP A 160 -31.12 31.86 66.00
N LEU A 161 -31.59 32.70 66.91
CA LEU A 161 -31.97 34.10 66.85
C LEU A 161 -31.17 34.87 67.92
N HIS A 162 -30.82 36.16 67.69
CA HIS A 162 -30.93 37.30 68.64
C HIS A 162 -29.80 38.39 68.63
N THR A 163 -30.31 39.64 68.68
CA THR A 163 -29.86 40.91 69.34
C THR A 163 -28.80 41.88 68.74
N VAL A 164 -29.17 43.17 68.81
CA VAL A 164 -28.58 44.45 68.31
C VAL A 164 -28.56 45.42 69.54
N PRO A 165 -27.63 46.37 69.82
CA PRO A 165 -27.51 47.63 69.05
C PRO A 165 -26.20 48.49 69.09
N GLY A 166 -26.04 49.36 68.08
CA GLY A 166 -25.46 50.71 68.24
C GLY A 166 -24.27 51.13 67.34
N GLY A 167 -24.43 52.20 66.54
CA GLY A 167 -23.37 53.19 66.29
C GLY A 167 -22.68 53.28 64.92
N ASN A 168 -23.30 54.03 63.99
CA ASN A 168 -22.78 54.87 62.89
C ASN A 168 -21.48 54.58 62.09
N SER A 169 -21.70 54.60 60.76
CA SER A 169 -20.87 55.12 59.65
C SER A 169 -19.75 54.24 59.04
N GLY A 170 -20.09 53.65 57.87
CA GLY A 170 -19.17 53.10 56.86
C GLY A 170 -19.38 51.59 56.62
N PRO A 171 -19.64 51.10 55.39
CA PRO A 171 -19.76 49.66 55.16
C PRO A 171 -18.36 49.02 55.26
N GLY A 172 -18.24 48.08 56.19
CA GLY A 172 -17.00 47.47 56.63
C GLY A 172 -16.44 46.39 55.69
N LYS A 173 -15.13 46.18 55.84
CA LYS A 173 -14.41 45.01 55.34
C LYS A 173 -14.53 43.85 56.33
N ALA A 174 -14.63 42.65 55.74
CA ALA A 174 -14.12 41.35 56.18
C ALA A 174 -15.17 40.29 56.56
N LEU A 175 -15.51 39.46 55.56
CA LEU A 175 -15.45 38.00 55.71
C LEU A 175 -14.96 37.42 54.38
N GLY A 176 -13.99 36.52 54.46
CA GLY A 176 -13.19 36.05 53.34
C GLY A 176 -13.94 35.19 52.34
N SER A 177 -13.51 35.25 51.08
CA SER A 177 -13.49 34.06 50.24
C SER A 177 -12.35 34.18 49.25
N CYS A 178 -11.60 33.08 49.17
CA CYS A 178 -10.33 32.97 48.50
C CYS A 178 -10.50 33.16 46.99
N ASN A 179 -9.59 33.95 46.41
CA ASN A 179 -9.24 33.88 45.01
C ASN A 179 -8.74 32.46 44.71
N GLY A 180 -9.63 31.62 44.18
CA GLY A 180 -9.29 30.43 43.42
C GLY A 180 -9.50 30.73 41.94
N GLN A 181 -8.48 31.29 41.28
CA GLN A 181 -8.35 31.15 39.83
C GLN A 181 -8.09 29.67 39.54
N GLY A 182 -9.17 28.89 39.46
CA GLY A 182 -9.17 27.59 38.81
C GLY A 182 -9.16 27.83 37.30
N VAL A 183 -7.98 27.75 36.71
CA VAL A 183 -7.78 27.67 35.26
C VAL A 183 -8.38 26.33 34.81
N PHE A 184 -9.60 26.37 34.28
CA PHE A 184 -10.16 25.27 33.49
C PHE A 184 -9.88 25.55 32.01
N PRO A 185 -9.26 24.62 31.26
CA PRO A 185 -9.03 24.81 29.84
C PRO A 185 -10.38 24.73 29.09
N GLN A 186 -10.75 25.84 28.47
CA GLN A 186 -11.77 25.86 27.43
C GLN A 186 -11.11 25.42 26.12
N ASP A 187 -11.18 24.13 25.80
CA ASP A 187 -11.00 23.64 24.44
C ASP A 187 -11.64 22.25 24.31
N LEU A 188 -12.88 22.19 23.82
CA LEU A 188 -13.35 21.20 22.85
C LEU A 188 -14.83 21.45 22.54
N SER A 189 -15.08 22.05 21.38
CA SER A 189 -16.26 21.87 20.51
C SER A 189 -16.53 23.16 19.74
N THR A 190 -15.76 23.40 18.69
CA THR A 190 -16.26 24.17 17.54
C THR A 190 -16.19 23.29 16.30
N PRO A 191 -17.26 23.22 15.47
CA PRO A 191 -17.18 22.55 14.20
C PRO A 191 -16.11 23.26 13.38
N ARG A 192 -15.08 22.52 12.91
CA ARG A 192 -14.02 23.04 12.03
C ARG A 192 -14.67 23.85 10.91
N SER A 193 -14.61 25.17 11.02
CA SER A 193 -14.92 26.06 9.91
C SER A 193 -13.97 25.71 8.80
N SER A 194 -14.51 25.39 7.63
CA SER A 194 -13.81 25.23 6.36
C SER A 194 -12.66 26.23 6.25
N ALA A 195 -11.44 25.77 6.55
CA ALA A 195 -10.24 26.50 6.19
C ALA A 195 -10.28 26.61 4.65
N ASN A 196 -10.17 27.83 4.15
CA ASN A 196 -10.06 28.12 2.73
C ASN A 196 -8.95 27.25 2.13
N SER A 197 -9.33 26.12 1.54
CA SER A 197 -8.44 25.26 0.78
C SER A 197 -8.19 25.95 -0.56
N SER A 198 -7.23 26.89 -0.56
CA SER A 198 -6.53 27.21 -1.79
C SER A 198 -6.05 25.89 -2.38
N LEU A 199 -6.56 25.54 -3.58
CA LEU A 199 -6.12 24.36 -4.31
C LEU A 199 -4.59 24.26 -4.22
N PRO A 200 -4.03 23.14 -3.72
CA PRO A 200 -2.59 23.01 -3.59
C PRO A 200 -1.98 23.22 -4.98
N SER A 201 -1.05 24.17 -5.07
CA SER A 201 -0.31 24.42 -6.31
C SER A 201 0.28 23.09 -6.78
N GLN A 202 0.00 22.67 -8.01
CA GLN A 202 0.28 21.32 -8.53
C GLN A 202 1.76 20.90 -8.54
N CYS A 203 2.68 21.77 -8.08
CA CYS A 203 4.11 21.51 -7.95
C CYS A 203 4.65 21.57 -6.50
N SER A 204 3.81 21.68 -5.47
CA SER A 204 4.28 21.71 -4.06
C SER A 204 4.92 20.38 -3.65
N TRP A 205 4.33 19.26 -4.08
CA TRP A 205 4.80 17.91 -3.74
C TRP A 205 6.25 17.63 -4.14
N ILE A 206 6.72 18.21 -5.25
CA ILE A 206 8.13 18.09 -5.67
C ILE A 206 9.04 18.78 -4.64
N LYS A 207 8.68 19.99 -4.22
CA LYS A 207 9.44 20.75 -3.20
C LYS A 207 9.41 20.03 -1.85
N ASP A 208 8.29 19.38 -1.52
CA ASP A 208 8.14 18.60 -0.30
C ASP A 208 8.96 17.30 -0.36
N LEU A 209 9.04 16.65 -1.52
CA LEU A 209 9.95 15.52 -1.77
C LEU A 209 11.43 15.93 -1.65
N TRP A 210 11.81 17.09 -2.17
CA TRP A 210 13.18 17.61 -2.02
C TRP A 210 13.52 17.94 -0.57
N ARG A 211 12.54 18.34 0.25
CA ARG A 211 12.71 18.61 1.68
C ARG A 211 12.61 17.36 2.57
N SER A 212 12.20 16.22 2.01
CA SER A 212 12.06 14.98 2.76
C SER A 212 13.39 14.45 3.34
N PRO A 213 13.33 13.67 4.44
CA PRO A 213 14.50 13.04 5.05
C PRO A 213 15.27 12.17 4.06
N GLN A 214 16.58 12.04 4.27
CA GLN A 214 17.43 11.21 3.43
C GLN A 214 16.99 9.74 3.44
N ALA A 215 16.48 9.23 4.57
CA ALA A 215 15.92 7.89 4.67
C ALA A 215 14.74 7.67 3.70
N PHE A 216 13.82 8.63 3.58
CA PHE A 216 12.69 8.53 2.65
C PHE A 216 13.14 8.59 1.18
N LYS A 217 14.13 9.43 0.85
CA LYS A 217 14.67 9.50 -0.53
C LYS A 217 15.34 8.19 -0.95
N LEU A 218 16.04 7.54 -0.02
CA LEU A 218 16.60 6.21 -0.27
C LEU A 218 15.49 5.16 -0.40
N LEU A 219 14.45 5.22 0.45
CA LEU A 219 13.22 4.41 0.37
C LEU A 219 12.63 4.41 -1.05
N CYS A 220 12.42 5.62 -1.56
CA CYS A 220 11.98 5.89 -2.92
C CYS A 220 12.87 5.27 -4.00
N LEU A 221 14.19 5.43 -3.90
CA LEU A 221 15.12 4.94 -4.92
C LEU A 221 15.17 3.40 -4.98
N GLN A 222 15.13 2.71 -3.84
CA GLN A 222 15.02 1.26 -3.89
C GLN A 222 13.67 0.83 -4.43
N GLN A 223 12.57 1.49 -4.05
CA GLN A 223 11.26 1.12 -4.55
C GLN A 223 11.25 1.18 -6.08
N LEU A 224 11.84 2.22 -6.65
CA LEU A 224 12.08 2.33 -8.09
C LEU A 224 12.84 1.10 -8.64
N LEU A 225 13.98 0.74 -8.04
CA LEU A 225 14.82 -0.37 -8.50
C LEU A 225 14.18 -1.76 -8.33
N SER A 226 13.47 -1.98 -7.23
CA SER A 226 12.77 -3.24 -6.95
C SER A 226 11.61 -3.46 -7.94
N TRP A 227 10.90 -2.41 -8.32
CA TRP A 227 9.89 -2.50 -9.39
C TRP A 227 10.52 -2.63 -10.78
N MET A 228 11.66 -2.00 -11.05
CA MET A 228 12.43 -2.23 -12.28
C MET A 228 12.94 -3.68 -12.39
N CYS A 229 13.03 -4.42 -11.27
CA CYS A 229 13.32 -5.85 -11.26
C CYS A 229 12.09 -6.72 -11.60
N LEU A 230 10.90 -6.35 -11.14
CA LEU A 230 9.71 -7.20 -11.25
C LEU A 230 8.88 -6.94 -12.51
N TRP A 231 8.77 -5.68 -12.98
CA TRP A 231 8.01 -5.34 -14.19
C TRP A 231 8.42 -6.11 -15.45
N PRO A 232 9.72 -6.27 -15.75
CA PRO A 232 10.16 -7.05 -16.89
C PRO A 232 9.71 -8.52 -16.84
N VAL A 233 9.55 -9.10 -15.65
CA VAL A 233 9.07 -10.47 -15.48
C VAL A 233 7.63 -10.59 -15.97
N TRP A 234 6.72 -9.71 -15.57
CA TRP A 234 5.33 -9.76 -16.05
C TRP A 234 5.19 -9.45 -17.53
N LEU A 235 6.07 -8.62 -18.09
CA LEU A 235 6.03 -8.23 -19.50
C LEU A 235 6.62 -9.32 -20.41
N PHE A 236 7.71 -9.96 -20.02
CA PHE A 236 8.46 -10.85 -20.90
C PHE A 236 8.53 -12.30 -20.45
N ALA A 237 8.06 -12.71 -19.27
CA ALA A 237 8.20 -14.10 -18.84
C ALA A 237 7.55 -15.09 -19.83
N THR A 238 6.36 -14.79 -20.35
CA THR A 238 5.70 -15.67 -21.34
C THR A 238 6.48 -15.74 -22.66
N ALA A 239 7.01 -14.61 -23.13
CA ALA A 239 7.86 -14.57 -24.33
C ALA A 239 9.21 -15.26 -24.10
N TYR A 240 9.81 -15.10 -22.92
CA TYR A 240 11.02 -15.79 -22.48
C TYR A 240 10.81 -17.31 -22.45
N PHE A 241 9.70 -17.80 -21.90
CA PHE A 241 9.41 -19.23 -21.96
C PHE A 241 9.18 -19.71 -23.39
N GLY A 242 8.42 -18.96 -24.19
CA GLY A 242 8.14 -19.29 -25.58
C GLY A 242 9.41 -19.38 -26.44
N ALA A 243 10.26 -18.37 -26.38
CA ALA A 243 11.43 -18.24 -27.25
C ALA A 243 12.70 -18.85 -26.65
N SER A 244 13.06 -18.47 -25.42
CA SER A 244 14.35 -18.83 -24.81
C SER A 244 14.36 -20.20 -24.13
N VAL A 245 13.23 -20.69 -23.62
CA VAL A 245 13.16 -21.96 -22.85
C VAL A 245 12.65 -23.14 -23.69
N TYR A 246 11.68 -22.89 -24.57
CA TYR A 246 11.05 -23.92 -25.41
C TYR A 246 11.57 -23.95 -26.86
N ASP A 247 12.57 -23.12 -27.19
CA ASP A 247 13.10 -22.95 -28.55
C ASP A 247 11.99 -22.71 -29.59
N GLY A 248 10.96 -21.97 -29.20
CA GLY A 248 9.85 -21.59 -30.06
C GLY A 248 10.19 -20.34 -30.87
N ASP A 249 9.53 -20.19 -32.02
CA ASP A 249 9.69 -18.99 -32.86
C ASP A 249 8.33 -18.29 -32.99
N PRO A 250 8.20 -17.03 -32.51
CA PRO A 250 6.95 -16.27 -32.63
C PRO A 250 6.55 -15.97 -34.08
N ASN A 251 7.49 -16.02 -35.02
CA ASN A 251 7.25 -15.77 -36.45
C ASN A 251 7.09 -17.05 -37.28
N ALA A 252 7.06 -18.22 -36.64
CA ALA A 252 6.98 -19.49 -37.33
C ALA A 252 5.62 -19.66 -38.05
N PRO A 253 5.58 -20.35 -39.21
CA PRO A 253 4.33 -20.58 -39.95
C PRO A 253 3.28 -21.32 -39.12
N ALA A 254 2.00 -21.05 -39.39
CA ALA A 254 0.88 -21.69 -38.72
C ALA A 254 0.93 -23.22 -38.82
N GLY A 255 0.85 -23.92 -37.69
CA GLY A 255 0.94 -25.39 -37.59
C GLY A 255 2.36 -25.97 -37.64
N SER A 256 3.39 -25.12 -37.67
CA SER A 256 4.78 -25.58 -37.61
C SER A 256 5.19 -26.00 -36.19
N LYS A 257 6.27 -26.79 -36.10
CA LYS A 257 6.86 -27.18 -34.80
C LYS A 257 7.30 -25.97 -33.97
N GLY A 258 7.87 -24.95 -34.62
CA GLY A 258 8.32 -23.72 -33.95
C GLY A 258 7.17 -22.95 -33.31
N GLN A 259 6.02 -22.88 -33.97
CA GLN A 259 4.82 -22.26 -33.39
C GLN A 259 4.26 -23.08 -32.23
N HIS A 260 4.17 -24.40 -32.38
CA HIS A 260 3.64 -25.26 -31.33
C HIS A 260 4.48 -25.21 -30.05
N ASN A 261 5.81 -25.17 -30.19
CA ASN A 261 6.74 -24.98 -29.09
C ASN A 261 6.53 -23.62 -28.40
N TYR A 262 6.38 -22.55 -29.19
CA TYR A 262 6.14 -21.20 -28.67
C TYR A 262 4.82 -21.12 -27.87
N ASP A 263 3.73 -21.68 -28.41
CA ASP A 263 2.43 -21.75 -27.72
C ASP A 263 2.51 -22.57 -26.42
N GLY A 264 3.27 -23.67 -26.43
CA GLY A 264 3.57 -24.46 -25.23
C GLY A 264 4.33 -23.65 -24.17
N GLY A 265 5.34 -22.90 -24.60
CA GLY A 265 6.10 -22.00 -23.74
C GLY A 265 5.27 -20.86 -23.16
N ILE A 266 4.35 -20.25 -23.93
CA ILE A 266 3.42 -19.24 -23.41
C ILE A 266 2.59 -19.80 -22.25
N ARG A 267 2.07 -21.02 -22.39
CA ARG A 267 1.28 -21.68 -21.33
C ARG A 267 2.13 -21.98 -20.11
N ALA A 268 3.35 -22.47 -20.30
CA ALA A 268 4.30 -22.72 -19.21
C ALA A 268 4.69 -21.42 -18.49
N GLY A 269 4.88 -20.32 -19.22
CA GLY A 269 5.16 -19.00 -18.67
C GLY A 269 3.98 -18.41 -17.91
N SER A 270 2.76 -18.59 -18.41
CA SER A 270 1.54 -18.20 -17.68
C SER A 270 1.42 -18.97 -16.37
N LEU A 271 1.72 -20.28 -16.38
CA LEU A 271 1.76 -21.09 -15.17
C LEU A 271 2.87 -20.62 -14.21
N ALA A 272 4.04 -20.24 -14.70
CA ALA A 272 5.13 -19.71 -13.88
C ALA A 272 4.76 -18.37 -13.21
N LEU A 273 4.11 -17.46 -13.95
CA LEU A 273 3.59 -16.21 -13.40
C LEU A 273 2.47 -16.45 -12.38
N ALA A 274 1.63 -17.46 -12.60
CA ALA A 274 0.65 -17.87 -11.59
C ALA A 274 1.33 -18.40 -10.31
N SER A 275 2.39 -19.20 -10.45
CA SER A 275 3.21 -19.67 -9.32
C SER A 275 3.90 -18.52 -8.59
N LEU A 276 4.39 -17.49 -9.28
CA LEU A 276 4.90 -16.26 -8.67
C LEU A 276 3.80 -15.59 -7.83
N GLY A 277 2.59 -15.51 -8.37
CA GLY A 277 1.38 -15.05 -7.70
C GLY A 277 1.13 -15.74 -6.36
N LEU A 278 1.05 -17.07 -6.43
CA LEU A 278 0.75 -17.93 -5.29
C LEU A 278 1.90 -17.96 -4.26
N SER A 279 3.14 -17.94 -4.74
CA SER A 279 4.34 -17.85 -3.91
C SER A 279 4.31 -16.56 -3.08
N SER A 280 4.07 -15.42 -3.72
CA SER A 280 3.94 -14.13 -3.03
C SER A 280 2.83 -14.14 -1.99
N ALA A 281 1.66 -14.69 -2.33
CA ALA A 281 0.55 -14.81 -1.39
C ALA A 281 0.91 -15.65 -0.15
N THR A 282 1.52 -16.81 -0.38
CA THR A 282 1.95 -17.73 0.68
C THR A 282 3.00 -17.08 1.56
N VAL A 283 4.00 -16.45 0.95
CA VAL A 283 5.11 -15.78 1.63
C VAL A 283 4.60 -14.61 2.46
N ALA A 284 3.72 -13.78 1.91
CA ALA A 284 3.14 -12.65 2.63
C ALA A 284 2.34 -13.12 3.85
N ALA A 285 1.57 -14.20 3.74
CA ALA A 285 0.78 -14.73 4.85
C ALA A 285 1.61 -15.44 5.95
N THR A 286 2.78 -15.99 5.61
CA THR A 286 3.51 -16.90 6.51
C THR A 286 4.95 -16.45 6.79
N ILE A 287 5.80 -16.43 5.76
CA ILE A 287 7.24 -16.21 5.88
C ILE A 287 7.53 -14.77 6.28
N LEU A 288 6.85 -13.79 5.69
CA LEU A 288 7.14 -12.38 5.91
C LEU A 288 6.88 -11.94 7.37
N PRO A 289 5.72 -12.23 8.00
CA PRO A 289 5.49 -11.89 9.41
C PRO A 289 6.40 -12.67 10.37
N TRP A 290 6.69 -13.93 10.04
CA TRP A 290 7.57 -14.75 10.87
C TRP A 290 9.02 -14.25 10.84
N LEU A 291 9.52 -13.91 9.65
CA LEU A 291 10.90 -13.46 9.46
C LEU A 291 11.10 -12.04 10.00
N SER A 292 10.11 -11.16 9.81
CA SER A 292 10.17 -9.79 10.33
C SER A 292 10.25 -9.75 11.86
N HIS A 293 9.51 -10.61 12.56
CA HIS A 293 9.57 -10.72 14.02
C HIS A 293 10.90 -11.30 14.52
N ARG A 294 11.59 -12.12 13.73
CA ARG A 294 12.82 -12.82 14.15
C ARG A 294 14.08 -12.03 13.88
N VAL A 295 14.17 -11.39 12.71
CA VAL A 295 15.41 -10.79 12.21
C VAL A 295 15.28 -9.27 12.04
N GLY A 296 14.06 -8.75 12.01
CA GLY A 296 13.76 -7.34 11.75
C GLY A 296 13.23 -7.10 10.34
N MET A 297 12.48 -6.00 10.16
CA MET A 297 11.87 -5.64 8.88
C MET A 297 12.89 -5.41 7.76
N ARG A 298 13.98 -4.73 8.09
CA ARG A 298 15.03 -4.37 7.12
C ARG A 298 15.71 -5.60 6.56
N GLU A 299 16.19 -6.46 7.44
CA GLU A 299 16.93 -7.66 7.10
C GLU A 299 16.01 -8.59 6.31
N THR A 300 14.75 -8.73 6.74
CA THR A 300 13.71 -9.46 6.02
C THR A 300 13.55 -8.95 4.59
N TYR A 301 13.41 -7.64 4.40
CA TYR A 301 13.28 -7.05 3.08
C TYR A 301 14.51 -7.31 2.21
N VAL A 302 15.71 -7.00 2.71
CA VAL A 302 16.96 -7.14 1.95
C VAL A 302 17.19 -8.59 1.55
N MET A 303 16.92 -9.54 2.45
CA MET A 303 17.05 -10.98 2.17
C MET A 303 16.06 -11.42 1.09
N MET A 304 14.78 -11.08 1.22
CA MET A 304 13.74 -11.50 0.28
C MET A 304 13.89 -10.83 -1.09
N GLN A 305 14.27 -9.56 -1.12
CA GLN A 305 14.58 -8.82 -2.34
C GLN A 305 15.84 -9.40 -3.00
N GLY A 306 16.89 -9.67 -2.23
CA GLY A 306 18.12 -10.27 -2.73
C GLY A 306 17.88 -11.65 -3.34
N VAL A 307 17.18 -12.54 -2.64
CA VAL A 307 16.88 -13.90 -3.13
C VAL A 307 16.10 -13.88 -4.44
N GLY A 308 15.02 -13.11 -4.55
CA GLY A 308 14.27 -13.07 -5.81
C GLY A 308 15.01 -12.32 -6.93
N SER A 309 15.85 -11.32 -6.62
CA SER A 309 16.68 -10.67 -7.63
C SER A 309 17.76 -11.61 -8.19
N VAL A 310 18.39 -12.43 -7.33
CA VAL A 310 19.30 -13.49 -7.77
C VAL A 310 18.55 -14.53 -8.60
N ALA A 311 17.33 -14.91 -8.20
CA ALA A 311 16.53 -15.87 -8.96
C ALA A 311 16.21 -15.37 -10.37
N ILE A 312 15.81 -14.10 -10.51
CA ILE A 312 15.56 -13.46 -11.81
C ILE A 312 16.84 -13.36 -12.64
N LEU A 313 17.96 -12.96 -12.01
CA LEU A 313 19.26 -12.91 -12.70
C LEU A 313 19.71 -14.29 -13.21
N THR A 314 19.40 -15.35 -12.46
CA THR A 314 19.78 -16.73 -12.80
C THR A 314 19.05 -17.24 -14.06
N LEU A 315 17.89 -16.68 -14.41
CA LEU A 315 17.17 -17.01 -15.65
C LEU A 315 18.00 -16.72 -16.91
N TYR A 316 18.98 -15.83 -16.84
CA TYR A 316 19.90 -15.60 -17.95
C TYR A 316 20.77 -16.82 -18.26
N ILE A 317 21.15 -17.56 -17.21
CA ILE A 317 22.10 -18.69 -17.30
C ILE A 317 21.35 -20.01 -17.43
N VAL A 318 20.21 -20.15 -16.73
CA VAL A 318 19.46 -21.40 -16.63
C VAL A 318 18.14 -21.28 -17.38
N GLN A 319 18.12 -21.81 -18.61
CA GLN A 319 16.97 -21.77 -19.51
C GLN A 319 16.21 -23.10 -19.58
N GLU A 320 16.32 -23.92 -18.53
CA GLU A 320 15.59 -25.19 -18.43
C GLU A 320 14.14 -24.96 -17.96
N PRO A 321 13.12 -25.67 -18.49
CA PRO A 321 11.71 -25.42 -18.16
C PRO A 321 11.37 -25.50 -16.68
N MET A 322 11.84 -26.54 -16.00
CA MET A 322 11.57 -26.75 -14.57
C MET A 322 12.27 -25.70 -13.71
N TRP A 323 13.54 -25.42 -13.98
CA TRP A 323 14.31 -24.46 -13.20
C TRP A 323 13.82 -23.03 -13.41
N SER A 324 13.51 -22.65 -14.66
CA SER A 324 12.94 -21.34 -14.97
C SER A 324 11.62 -21.11 -14.23
N HIS A 325 10.78 -22.14 -14.12
CA HIS A 325 9.54 -22.09 -13.36
C HIS A 325 9.79 -21.83 -11.87
N VAL A 326 10.71 -22.59 -11.26
CA VAL A 326 11.05 -22.44 -9.84
C VAL A 326 11.67 -21.07 -9.56
N LEU A 327 12.53 -20.57 -10.44
CA LEU A 327 13.17 -19.25 -10.30
C LEU A 327 12.13 -18.12 -10.36
N ILE A 328 11.17 -18.17 -11.29
CA ILE A 328 10.08 -17.20 -11.36
C ILE A 328 9.15 -17.31 -10.15
N ALA A 329 8.83 -18.51 -9.69
CA ALA A 329 8.07 -18.68 -8.44
C ALA A 329 8.82 -18.09 -7.23
N THR A 330 10.15 -18.21 -7.20
CA THR A 330 11.00 -17.65 -6.13
C THR A 330 10.99 -16.11 -6.12
N ALA A 331 10.82 -15.46 -7.28
CA ALA A 331 10.65 -14.01 -7.35
C ALA A 331 9.40 -13.51 -6.58
N GLY A 332 8.46 -14.40 -6.26
CA GLY A 332 7.34 -14.11 -5.35
C GLY A 332 7.78 -13.62 -3.98
N LEU A 333 8.97 -14.01 -3.49
CA LEU A 333 9.52 -13.50 -2.22
C LEU A 333 9.79 -11.99 -2.31
N SER A 334 10.43 -11.55 -3.40
CA SER A 334 10.72 -10.14 -3.62
C SER A 334 9.42 -9.35 -3.77
N TRP A 335 8.45 -9.88 -4.51
CA TRP A 335 7.17 -9.18 -4.68
C TRP A 335 6.38 -9.05 -3.37
N ALA A 336 6.33 -10.10 -2.53
CA ALA A 336 5.72 -10.02 -1.21
C ALA A 336 6.40 -8.95 -0.33
N ALA A 337 7.73 -8.94 -0.28
CA ALA A 337 8.49 -7.94 0.48
C ALA A 337 8.25 -6.52 -0.04
N ASN A 338 8.21 -6.33 -1.37
CA ASN A 338 8.01 -5.05 -2.03
C ASN A 338 6.64 -4.43 -1.78
N ASN A 339 5.62 -5.27 -1.59
CA ASN A 339 4.27 -4.83 -1.27
C ASN A 339 4.02 -4.62 0.22
N SER A 340 4.86 -5.11 1.13
CA SER A 340 4.54 -5.05 2.56
C SER A 340 5.48 -4.15 3.35
N VAL A 341 6.79 -4.32 3.20
CA VAL A 341 7.76 -3.69 4.09
C VAL A 341 7.89 -2.17 3.87
N PRO A 342 8.04 -1.65 2.63
CA PRO A 342 8.21 -0.21 2.44
C PRO A 342 7.06 0.61 3.04
N TYR A 343 5.84 0.10 2.91
CA TYR A 343 4.64 0.75 3.44
C TYR A 343 4.53 0.66 4.97
N ALA A 344 5.00 -0.42 5.58
CA ALA A 344 5.10 -0.53 7.03
C ALA A 344 6.17 0.39 7.64
N VAL A 345 7.21 0.74 6.87
CA VAL A 345 8.30 1.64 7.29
C VAL A 345 7.95 3.12 7.13
N ILE A 346 7.01 3.50 6.25
CA ILE A 346 6.66 4.92 6.03
C ILE A 346 6.27 5.63 7.34
N PRO A 347 5.36 5.09 8.18
CA PRO A 347 4.97 5.77 9.43
C PRO A 347 6.15 6.02 10.38
N THR A 348 7.11 5.08 10.46
CA THR A 348 8.25 5.23 11.37
C THR A 348 9.20 6.34 10.91
N VAL A 349 9.43 6.45 9.60
CA VAL A 349 10.22 7.55 8.99
C VAL A 349 9.50 8.90 9.14
N CYS A 350 8.17 8.92 9.07
CA CYS A 350 7.38 10.14 9.29
C CYS A 350 7.52 10.64 10.73
N ILE A 351 7.38 9.74 11.71
CA ILE A 351 7.46 10.08 13.14
C ILE A 351 8.85 10.64 13.49
N GLU A 352 9.92 10.01 13.01
CA GLU A 352 11.31 10.49 13.22
C GLU A 352 11.54 11.91 12.64
N SER A 353 10.74 12.30 11.65
CA SER A 353 10.79 13.64 11.05
C SER A 353 10.00 14.69 11.83
N CYS A 354 8.91 14.27 12.49
CA CYS A 354 8.00 15.12 13.26
C CYS A 354 8.51 15.47 14.66
N ASP A 355 9.44 14.68 15.21
CA ASP A 355 10.07 14.89 16.53
C ASP A 355 10.95 16.17 16.60
N ASN A 356 11.10 16.88 15.48
CA ASN A 356 11.68 18.23 15.42
C ASN A 356 10.68 19.38 15.72
N GLY A 357 9.55 19.09 16.39
CA GLY A 357 8.72 20.12 17.04
C GLY A 357 7.37 20.47 16.40
N ASN A 358 6.90 19.70 15.40
CA ASN A 358 5.53 19.82 14.88
C ASN A 358 4.85 18.44 14.91
N SER A 359 4.49 18.03 16.12
CA SER A 359 3.63 16.88 16.39
C SER A 359 2.20 17.26 16.06
N GLU A 360 1.77 17.04 14.82
CA GLU A 360 0.37 16.79 14.42
C GLU A 360 0.27 16.80 12.90
N SER A 361 0.24 15.63 12.26
CA SER A 361 -0.62 15.38 11.10
C SER A 361 -0.45 13.96 10.56
N ASN A 362 -1.50 13.15 10.67
CA ASN A 362 -1.67 11.94 9.85
C ASN A 362 -1.61 12.25 8.34
N ASP A 363 -1.79 13.52 7.94
CA ASP A 363 -1.66 13.99 6.56
C ASP A 363 -0.27 13.70 5.95
N GLY A 364 0.78 13.63 6.78
CA GLY A 364 2.15 13.31 6.33
C GLY A 364 2.28 11.88 5.82
N ILE A 365 1.73 10.90 6.53
CA ILE A 365 1.81 9.47 6.18
C ILE A 365 1.12 9.20 4.84
N ALA A 366 -0.07 9.77 4.65
CA ALA A 366 -0.81 9.67 3.40
C ALA A 366 -0.05 10.31 2.23
N LEU A 367 0.57 11.48 2.44
CA LEU A 367 1.40 12.14 1.43
C LEU A 367 2.59 11.27 1.01
N TYR A 368 3.37 10.76 1.97
CA TYR A 368 4.52 9.90 1.69
C TYR A 368 4.13 8.57 1.02
N THR A 369 2.99 7.99 1.41
CA THR A 369 2.42 6.81 0.76
C THR A 369 2.05 7.09 -0.69
N ASN A 370 1.37 8.20 -0.97
CA ASN A 370 1.01 8.58 -2.34
C ASN A 370 2.25 8.85 -3.22
N VAL A 371 3.28 9.48 -2.67
CA VAL A 371 4.56 9.68 -3.39
C VAL A 371 5.20 8.34 -3.76
N MET A 372 5.17 7.36 -2.86
CA MET A 372 5.68 6.00 -3.13
C MET A 372 4.95 5.32 -4.30
N TYR A 373 3.63 5.50 -4.43
CA TYR A 373 2.88 5.00 -5.59
C TYR A 373 3.23 5.71 -6.89
N ILE A 374 3.41 7.03 -6.85
CA ILE A 374 3.88 7.79 -8.02
C ILE A 374 5.24 7.25 -8.46
N ILE A 375 6.12 6.90 -7.52
CA ILE A 375 7.41 6.31 -7.84
C ILE A 375 7.29 4.89 -8.38
N GLN A 376 6.31 4.10 -7.92
CA GLN A 376 6.04 2.76 -8.44
C GLN A 376 5.52 2.77 -9.89
N THR A 377 4.84 3.83 -10.32
CA THR A 377 4.39 3.97 -11.72
C THR A 377 5.53 4.38 -12.68
N LEU A 378 6.60 5.01 -12.18
CA LEU A 378 7.77 5.38 -13.02
C LEU A 378 8.44 4.15 -13.67
N PRO A 379 8.75 3.04 -12.97
CA PRO A 379 9.30 1.82 -13.54
C PRO A 379 8.43 1.21 -14.63
N GLN A 380 7.11 1.32 -14.51
CA GLN A 380 6.18 0.83 -15.51
C GLN A 380 6.22 1.70 -16.78
N LEU A 381 6.27 3.02 -16.62
CA LEU A 381 6.44 3.94 -17.75
C LEU A 381 7.79 3.74 -18.44
N LEU A 382 8.87 3.65 -17.65
CA LEU A 382 10.20 3.34 -18.15
C LEU A 382 10.23 1.97 -18.82
N GLY A 383 9.55 0.98 -18.24
CA GLY A 383 9.43 -0.36 -18.78
C GLY A 383 8.76 -0.37 -20.14
N ALA A 384 7.61 0.31 -20.25
CA ALA A 384 6.86 0.42 -21.50
C ALA A 384 7.65 1.13 -22.62
N LEU A 385 8.47 2.13 -22.28
CA LEU A 385 9.23 2.91 -23.26
C LEU A 385 10.58 2.30 -23.62
N LEU A 386 11.27 1.69 -22.64
CA LEU A 386 12.69 1.34 -22.77
C LEU A 386 12.91 -0.16 -22.96
N LEU A 387 12.06 -1.03 -22.41
CA LEU A 387 12.36 -2.46 -22.43
C LEU A 387 12.24 -3.07 -23.82
N GLY A 388 11.27 -2.62 -24.64
CA GLY A 388 11.14 -3.09 -26.03
C GLY A 388 12.40 -2.80 -26.86
N PRO A 389 12.83 -1.54 -26.99
CA PRO A 389 14.07 -1.18 -27.66
C PRO A 389 15.32 -1.82 -27.04
N ALA A 390 15.34 -2.00 -25.70
CA ALA A 390 16.46 -2.67 -25.04
C ALA A 390 16.56 -4.14 -25.48
N VAL A 391 15.45 -4.89 -25.51
CA VAL A 391 15.42 -6.28 -25.98
C VAL A 391 15.87 -6.36 -27.44
N GLU A 392 15.41 -5.45 -28.30
CA GLU A 392 15.83 -5.40 -29.70
C GLU A 392 17.33 -5.10 -29.86
N ALA A 393 17.87 -4.18 -29.05
CA ALA A 393 19.30 -3.85 -29.05
C ALA A 393 20.18 -5.04 -28.64
N PHE A 394 19.65 -5.97 -27.85
CA PHE A 394 20.31 -7.22 -27.46
C PHE A 394 19.93 -8.41 -28.35
N GLY A 395 19.45 -8.16 -29.57
CA GLY A 395 19.19 -9.21 -30.56
C GLY A 395 17.90 -10.00 -30.33
N GLY A 396 16.97 -9.46 -29.54
CA GLY A 396 15.68 -10.10 -29.26
C GLY A 396 15.71 -11.13 -28.13
N ASP A 397 16.82 -11.25 -27.40
CA ASP A 397 16.94 -12.22 -26.32
C ASP A 397 16.28 -11.70 -25.03
N TYR A 398 15.11 -12.25 -24.71
CA TYR A 398 14.36 -11.94 -23.49
C TYR A 398 15.13 -12.31 -22.21
N ALA A 399 16.10 -13.24 -22.27
CA ALA A 399 16.93 -13.60 -21.12
C ALA A 399 17.81 -12.43 -20.66
N VAL A 400 18.28 -11.58 -21.59
CA VAL A 400 19.06 -10.38 -21.27
C VAL A 400 18.22 -9.37 -20.50
N ALA A 401 16.92 -9.23 -20.85
CA ALA A 401 16.01 -8.37 -20.09
C ALA A 401 15.85 -8.86 -18.64
N MET A 402 15.78 -10.19 -18.42
CA MET A 402 15.77 -10.76 -17.07
C MET A 402 17.09 -10.48 -16.32
N ALA A 403 18.23 -10.54 -17.01
CA ALA A 403 19.52 -10.21 -16.39
C ALA A 403 19.59 -8.75 -15.91
N ILE A 404 19.16 -7.81 -16.75
CA ILE A 404 19.10 -6.38 -16.42
C ILE A 404 18.15 -6.16 -15.23
N ALA A 405 16.97 -6.80 -15.27
CA ALA A 405 15.98 -6.74 -14.20
C ALA A 405 16.56 -7.22 -12.86
N GLY A 406 17.17 -8.42 -12.84
CA GLY A 406 17.82 -8.97 -11.65
C GLY A 406 18.95 -8.09 -11.13
N GLY A 407 19.74 -7.48 -12.01
CA GLY A 407 20.77 -6.50 -11.66
C GLY A 407 20.22 -5.26 -10.96
N CYS A 408 19.12 -4.69 -11.48
CA CYS A 408 18.42 -3.58 -10.83
C CYS A 408 17.90 -3.97 -9.44
N GLY A 409 17.32 -5.16 -9.31
CA GLY A 409 16.82 -5.66 -8.02
C GLY A 409 17.91 -5.85 -6.97
N LEU A 410 19.09 -6.35 -7.38
CA LEU A 410 20.26 -6.47 -6.50
C LEU A 410 20.78 -5.10 -6.06
N ALA A 411 20.85 -4.12 -6.97
CA ALA A 411 21.20 -2.75 -6.61
C ALA A 411 20.20 -2.17 -5.59
N GLY A 412 18.90 -2.44 -5.77
CA GLY A 412 17.86 -2.12 -4.80
C GLY A 412 18.12 -2.77 -3.43
N ALA A 413 18.36 -4.08 -3.38
CA ALA A 413 18.64 -4.79 -2.14
C ALA A 413 19.85 -4.20 -1.37
N VAL A 414 20.91 -3.81 -2.09
CA VAL A 414 22.08 -3.14 -1.51
C VAL A 414 21.72 -1.76 -0.93
N LEU A 415 20.88 -0.99 -1.63
CA LEU A 415 20.40 0.31 -1.12
C LEU A 415 19.49 0.17 0.11
N GLY A 416 18.77 -0.94 0.25
CA GLY A 416 17.99 -1.25 1.47
C GLY A 416 18.83 -1.43 2.71
N ILE A 417 20.10 -1.79 2.52
CA ILE A 417 21.08 -1.79 3.60
C ILE A 417 21.44 -0.34 3.99
N ALA A 418 21.30 0.67 3.14
CA ALA A 418 21.72 2.03 3.48
C ALA A 418 20.66 2.84 4.25
N TRP A 419 19.35 2.58 4.07
CA TRP A 419 18.33 3.52 4.53
C TRP A 419 17.74 3.27 5.91
N ILE A 420 17.84 2.06 6.48
CA ILE A 420 17.28 1.79 7.82
C ILE A 420 18.41 2.02 8.84
N PRO A 421 18.34 3.06 9.68
CA PRO A 421 19.21 3.15 10.84
C PRO A 421 19.01 1.87 11.66
N ARG A 422 20.11 1.19 12.05
CA ARG A 422 19.98 0.12 13.03
C ARG A 422 19.40 0.76 14.27
N GLY A 423 18.17 0.40 14.64
CA GLY A 423 17.67 0.74 15.97
C GLY A 423 18.73 0.27 16.96
N ASN A 424 19.33 1.21 17.69
CA ASN A 424 20.32 0.87 18.70
C ASN A 424 19.64 -0.04 19.72
N SER A 425 19.90 -1.33 19.64
CA SER A 425 19.79 -2.24 20.76
C SER A 425 20.92 -1.92 21.75
N SER A 426 20.82 -0.78 22.41
CA SER A 426 21.70 -0.41 23.51
C SER A 426 20.89 0.22 24.63
N SER A 427 20.28 -0.62 25.48
CA SER A 427 20.36 -0.52 26.95
C SER A 427 19.46 -1.58 27.61
N SER A 428 19.93 -2.81 27.68
CA SER A 428 19.67 -3.68 28.85
C SER A 428 21.00 -4.25 29.29
N ALA A 429 21.68 -3.47 30.15
CA ALA A 429 22.79 -3.92 30.98
C ALA A 429 22.37 -3.75 32.43
#